data_AF-A0A8T2SL84-F1
#
_entry.id   AF-A0A8T2SL84-F1
#
_cell.length_a   1.000
_cell.length_b   1.000
_cell.length_c   1.000
_cell.angle_alpha   90.00
_cell.angle_beta   90.00
_cell.angle_gamma   90.00
#
_symmetry.space_group_name_H-M   'P 1'
#
loop_
_entity.id
_entity.type
_entity.pdbx_description
1 polymer ?
#
loop_
_entity_poly.entity_id
_entity_poly.type
_entity_poly.pdbx_seq_one_letter_code
_entity_poly.pdbx_strand_id
1 'polypeptide(L)'
;MNSYAIRAPNIPPTGPTTLELEALEALLPVGTVDPTVTKILTNLPNWRETLDSSHKRYLDTFQAIADLFPTENILCVTHGEAIGVSVTHHQNVIVYQVRYCAVSHLQRPVHSLGSPPAAGPIELLTEPGDESRIRFSKCDAAHGFF
;
A
#
# COMPACT_ATOMS: atom_id res chain seq x y z
N MET A 1 -5.62 -13.56 11.75
CA MET A 1 -4.38 -12.78 11.97
C MET A 1 -3.54 -12.89 10.71
N ASN A 2 -3.14 -11.76 10.15
CA ASN A 2 -2.27 -11.69 8.99
C ASN A 2 -0.85 -12.19 9.33
N SER A 3 -0.59 -13.47 9.07
CA SER A 3 0.71 -14.10 9.25
C SER A 3 1.67 -13.92 8.07
N TYR A 4 1.22 -13.28 6.99
CA TYR A 4 2.05 -12.97 5.82
C TYR A 4 3.01 -11.81 6.13
N ALA A 5 2.51 -10.71 6.72
CA ALA A 5 3.34 -9.63 7.22
C ALA A 5 4.03 -9.95 8.56
N ILE A 6 3.32 -10.62 9.49
CA ILE A 6 3.80 -10.84 10.86
C ILE A 6 4.18 -12.32 11.04
N ARG A 7 5.47 -12.62 10.87
CA ARG A 7 6.01 -13.99 11.09
C ARG A 7 6.35 -14.23 12.55
N ALA A 8 6.02 -15.41 13.07
CA ALA A 8 6.53 -15.87 14.37
C ALA A 8 8.06 -16.02 14.32
N PRO A 9 8.81 -15.69 15.39
CA PRO A 9 8.36 -15.33 16.74
C PRO A 9 8.22 -13.82 16.98
N ASN A 10 8.16 -12.97 15.94
CA ASN A 10 8.13 -11.50 16.07
C ASN A 10 6.81 -10.95 16.65
N ILE A 11 6.04 -11.78 17.33
CA ILE A 11 4.86 -11.41 18.10
C ILE A 11 5.40 -10.70 19.36
N PRO A 12 5.16 -9.40 19.56
CA PRO A 12 5.58 -8.71 20.76
C PRO A 12 4.98 -9.44 21.97
N PRO A 13 5.80 -9.89 22.94
CA PRO A 13 5.29 -10.62 24.11
C PRO A 13 4.30 -9.78 24.93
N THR A 14 4.57 -8.47 25.01
CA THR A 14 3.81 -7.44 25.75
C THR A 14 4.27 -6.03 25.29
N GLY A 15 4.45 -5.84 23.98
CA GLY A 15 4.92 -4.54 23.44
C GLY A 15 3.85 -3.45 23.54
N PRO A 16 4.24 -2.16 23.53
CA PRO A 16 3.28 -1.07 23.48
C PRO A 16 2.33 -1.26 22.29
N THR A 17 1.03 -1.24 22.55
CA THR A 17 -0.03 -1.37 21.52
C THR A 17 -0.18 -0.10 20.69
N THR A 18 0.53 0.97 21.05
CA THR A 18 0.44 2.30 20.47
C THR A 18 1.84 2.82 20.15
N LEU A 19 2.03 3.29 18.92
CA LEU A 19 3.20 4.07 18.54
C LEU A 19 2.90 5.54 18.87
N GLU A 20 3.70 6.17 19.72
CA GLU A 20 3.62 7.61 19.96
C GLU A 20 4.19 8.34 18.75
N LEU A 21 3.30 8.87 17.91
CA LEU A 21 3.70 9.49 16.64
C LEU A 21 4.59 10.71 16.86
N GLU A 22 4.31 11.55 17.86
CA GLU A 22 5.13 12.73 18.14
C GLU A 22 6.56 12.34 18.54
N ALA A 23 6.73 11.28 19.32
CA ALA A 23 8.03 10.78 19.71
C ALA A 23 8.81 10.24 18.50
N LEU A 24 8.14 9.55 17.57
CA LEU A 24 8.76 9.07 16.33
C LEU A 24 9.12 10.21 15.38
N GLU A 25 8.24 11.20 15.22
CA GLU A 25 8.49 12.37 14.39
C GLU A 25 9.68 13.18 14.90
N ALA A 26 9.85 13.29 16.23
CA ALA A 26 11.00 13.96 16.85
C ALA A 26 12.36 13.27 16.60
N LEU A 27 12.36 11.98 16.24
CA LEU A 27 13.58 11.26 15.86
C LEU A 27 14.01 11.54 14.41
N LEU A 28 13.10 12.06 13.58
CA LEU A 28 13.39 12.34 12.17
C LEU A 28 14.11 13.69 12.04
N PRO A 29 15.03 13.83 11.07
CA PRO A 29 15.64 15.12 10.77
C PRO A 29 14.61 16.21 10.50
N VAL A 30 14.88 17.44 10.92
CA VAL A 30 14.01 18.60 10.66
C VAL A 30 13.74 18.72 9.15
N GLY A 31 12.46 18.88 8.79
CA GLY A 31 12.01 18.94 7.39
C GLY A 31 11.69 17.59 6.75
N THR A 32 11.86 16.47 7.46
CA THR A 32 11.44 15.14 6.96
C THR A 32 9.92 14.98 6.95
N VAL A 33 9.25 15.54 7.96
CA VAL A 33 7.79 15.49 8.11
C VAL A 33 7.23 16.82 7.64
N ASP A 34 6.27 16.77 6.72
CA ASP A 34 5.50 17.94 6.32
C ASP A 34 4.32 18.14 7.28
N PRO A 35 4.32 19.18 8.13
CA PRO A 35 3.26 19.41 9.10
C PRO A 35 1.98 19.98 8.46
N THR A 36 2.02 20.37 7.17
CA THR A 36 0.87 20.96 6.46
C THR A 36 -0.09 19.91 5.92
N VAL A 37 0.35 18.65 5.81
CA VAL A 37 -0.43 17.54 5.28
C VAL A 37 -1.22 16.88 6.41
N THR A 38 -2.53 16.72 6.19
CA THR A 38 -3.40 16.00 7.14
C THR A 38 -3.14 14.50 7.07
N LYS A 39 -2.98 13.86 8.24
CA LYS A 39 -2.83 12.39 8.34
C LYS A 39 -4.09 11.70 7.78
N ILE A 40 -3.90 10.87 6.76
CA ILE A 40 -4.98 10.12 6.10
C ILE A 40 -5.59 9.07 7.04
N LEU A 41 -4.75 8.39 7.82
CA LEU A 41 -5.19 7.48 8.87
C LEU A 41 -5.03 8.17 10.22
N THR A 42 -6.15 8.44 10.87
CA THR A 42 -6.19 9.08 12.20
C THR A 42 -5.84 8.14 13.34
N ASN A 43 -6.00 6.82 13.12
CA ASN A 43 -5.69 5.79 14.10
C ASN A 43 -4.76 4.74 13.50
N LEU A 44 -3.86 4.21 14.33
CA LEU A 44 -3.06 3.05 13.98
C LEU A 44 -3.95 1.82 13.82
N PRO A 45 -3.60 0.87 12.93
CA PRO A 45 -4.31 -0.39 12.85
C PRO A 45 -4.23 -1.16 14.17
N ASN A 46 -5.32 -1.83 14.51
CA ASN A 46 -5.35 -2.71 15.67
C ASN A 46 -4.34 -3.86 15.50
N TRP A 47 -3.68 -4.26 16.59
CA TRP A 47 -2.82 -5.44 16.55
C TRP A 47 -3.60 -6.68 16.11
N ARG A 48 -2.99 -7.52 15.26
CA ARG A 48 -3.58 -8.76 14.69
C ARG A 48 -4.78 -8.57 13.75
N GLU A 49 -4.73 -7.58 12.86
CA GLU A 49 -5.67 -7.50 11.74
C GLU A 49 -5.81 -8.83 10.98
N THR A 50 -6.99 -9.05 10.40
CA THR A 50 -7.18 -10.09 9.39
C THR A 50 -6.49 -9.69 8.08
N LEU A 51 -6.29 -10.66 7.18
CA LEU A 51 -5.72 -10.40 5.87
C LEU A 51 -6.60 -9.41 5.07
N ASP A 52 -7.91 -9.65 5.05
CA ASP A 52 -8.84 -8.79 4.31
C ASP A 52 -8.86 -7.36 4.86
N SER A 53 -8.79 -7.20 6.19
CA SER A 53 -8.73 -5.87 6.82
C SER A 53 -7.43 -5.15 6.49
N SER A 54 -6.27 -5.83 6.50
CA SER A 54 -5.00 -5.21 6.12
C SER A 54 -4.98 -4.82 4.64
N HIS A 55 -5.45 -5.71 3.76
CA HIS A 55 -5.56 -5.46 2.33
C HIS A 55 -6.46 -4.26 2.04
N LYS A 56 -7.66 -4.21 2.63
CA LYS A 56 -8.57 -3.07 2.49
C LYS A 56 -7.91 -1.78 2.94
N ARG A 57 -7.23 -1.79 4.10
CA ARG A 57 -6.55 -0.60 4.62
C ARG A 57 -5.45 -0.10 3.67
N TYR A 58 -4.65 -0.98 3.08
CA TYR A 58 -3.63 -0.58 2.09
C TYR A 58 -4.27 0.11 0.88
N LEU A 59 -5.35 -0.46 0.35
CA LEU A 59 -6.06 0.10 -0.81
C LEU A 59 -6.70 1.44 -0.51
N ASP A 60 -7.43 1.54 0.60
CA ASP A 60 -8.05 2.79 1.04
C ASP A 60 -6.97 3.88 1.23
N THR A 61 -5.79 3.50 1.76
CA THR A 61 -4.65 4.43 1.92
C THR A 61 -4.09 4.88 0.58
N PHE A 62 -3.83 3.97 -0.37
CA PHE A 62 -3.31 4.33 -1.69
C PHE A 62 -4.27 5.23 -2.46
N GLN A 63 -5.57 4.92 -2.41
CA GLN A 63 -6.61 5.74 -3.05
C GLN A 63 -6.68 7.13 -2.42
N ALA A 64 -6.73 7.23 -1.09
CA ALA A 64 -6.80 8.51 -0.39
C ALA A 64 -5.57 9.37 -0.63
N ILE A 65 -4.36 8.78 -0.68
CA ILE A 65 -3.13 9.52 -1.01
C ILE A 65 -3.20 10.04 -2.45
N ALA A 66 -3.60 9.20 -3.41
CA ALA A 66 -3.73 9.61 -4.80
C ALA A 66 -4.75 10.75 -4.96
N ASP A 67 -5.87 10.70 -4.25
CA ASP A 67 -6.93 11.72 -4.26
C ASP A 67 -6.52 13.03 -3.60
N LEU A 68 -5.65 12.98 -2.59
CA LEU A 68 -5.11 14.17 -1.94
C LEU A 68 -4.13 14.92 -2.84
N PHE A 69 -3.36 14.21 -3.67
CA PHE A 69 -2.38 14.78 -4.58
C PHE A 69 -2.65 14.37 -6.04
N PRO A 70 -3.78 14.79 -6.64
CA PRO A 70 -4.23 14.27 -7.92
C PRO A 70 -3.33 14.68 -9.09
N THR A 71 -2.48 15.69 -8.93
CA THR A 71 -1.59 16.19 -10.00
C THR A 71 -0.12 15.89 -9.75
N GLU A 72 0.21 15.10 -8.72
CA GLU A 72 1.58 14.81 -8.33
C GLU A 72 1.95 13.34 -8.56
N ASN A 73 3.25 13.09 -8.72
CA ASN A 73 3.78 11.73 -8.68
C ASN A 73 4.08 11.37 -7.22
N ILE A 74 3.54 10.24 -6.77
CA ILE A 74 3.58 9.84 -5.36
C ILE A 74 4.48 8.61 -5.21
N LEU A 75 5.43 8.67 -4.27
CA LEU A 75 6.26 7.54 -3.88
C LEU A 75 5.83 7.00 -2.51
N CYS A 76 5.27 5.79 -2.49
CA CYS A 76 4.90 5.08 -1.26
C CYS A 76 5.99 4.05 -0.89
N VAL A 77 6.61 4.21 0.29
CA VAL A 77 7.54 3.22 0.85
C VAL A 77 6.81 2.39 1.91
N THR A 78 6.76 1.07 1.71
CA THR A 78 5.93 0.16 2.53
C THR A 78 6.50 -1.26 2.59
N HIS A 79 5.78 -2.17 3.25
CA HIS A 79 6.11 -3.59 3.34
C HIS A 79 5.67 -4.39 2.10
N GLY A 80 6.27 -5.56 1.91
CA GLY A 80 6.04 -6.40 0.73
C GLY A 80 4.58 -6.82 0.52
N GLU A 81 3.79 -6.99 1.59
CA GLU A 81 2.36 -7.30 1.45
C GLU A 81 1.59 -6.18 0.75
N ALA A 82 1.82 -4.92 1.14
CA ALA A 82 1.15 -3.79 0.51
C ALA A 82 1.51 -3.64 -0.98
N ILE A 83 2.76 -3.99 -1.35
CA ILE A 83 3.20 -4.08 -2.75
C ILE A 83 2.51 -5.24 -3.48
N GLY A 84 2.26 -6.37 -2.81
CA GLY A 84 1.46 -7.45 -3.38
C GLY A 84 0.02 -7.00 -3.64
N VAL A 85 -0.59 -6.34 -2.67
CA VAL A 85 -1.96 -5.83 -2.72
C VAL A 85 -2.14 -4.80 -3.84
N SER A 86 -1.18 -3.90 -4.04
CA SER A 86 -1.20 -2.93 -5.15
C SER A 86 -1.15 -3.58 -6.54
N VAL A 87 -0.69 -4.82 -6.65
CA VAL A 87 -0.71 -5.56 -7.91
C VAL A 87 -2.03 -6.35 -8.04
N THR A 88 -2.38 -7.14 -7.03
CA THR A 88 -3.54 -8.05 -7.07
C THR A 88 -4.88 -7.32 -7.14
N HIS A 89 -4.96 -6.07 -6.68
CA HIS A 89 -6.22 -5.31 -6.73
C HIS A 89 -6.51 -4.73 -8.11
N HIS A 90 -5.46 -4.39 -8.87
CA HIS A 90 -5.59 -3.75 -10.19
C HIS A 90 -5.51 -4.74 -11.36
N GLN A 91 -5.09 -5.99 -11.10
CA GLN A 91 -5.11 -7.06 -12.08
C GLN A 91 -5.55 -8.37 -11.42
N ASN A 92 -6.28 -9.20 -12.18
CA ASN A 92 -6.63 -10.55 -11.77
C ASN A 92 -5.41 -11.48 -11.84
N VAL A 93 -4.53 -11.37 -10.85
CA VAL A 93 -3.26 -12.10 -10.77
C VAL A 93 -3.05 -12.69 -9.37
N ILE A 94 -2.22 -13.73 -9.29
CA ILE A 94 -1.68 -14.24 -8.03
C ILE A 94 -0.23 -13.77 -7.90
N VAL A 95 0.05 -12.98 -6.87
CA VAL A 95 1.42 -12.61 -6.47
C VAL A 95 1.98 -13.71 -5.59
N TYR A 96 3.05 -14.35 -6.05
CA TYR A 96 3.73 -15.44 -5.31
C TYR A 96 5.08 -15.02 -4.74
N GLN A 97 5.63 -13.87 -5.14
CA GLN A 97 6.85 -13.33 -4.54
C GLN A 97 6.93 -11.81 -4.63
N VAL A 98 7.33 -11.17 -3.54
CA VAL A 98 7.75 -9.77 -3.48
C VAL A 98 9.12 -9.73 -2.82
N ARG A 99 10.16 -9.34 -3.55
CA ARG A 99 11.55 -9.29 -3.03
C ARG A 99 11.85 -7.94 -2.38
N TYR A 100 13.00 -7.86 -1.70
CA TYR A 100 13.47 -6.62 -1.09
C TYR A 100 13.65 -5.49 -2.13
N CYS A 101 13.17 -4.30 -1.79
CA CYS A 101 13.05 -3.14 -2.69
C CYS A 101 12.32 -3.45 -4.00
N ALA A 102 11.31 -4.31 -3.96
CA ALA A 102 10.37 -4.44 -5.06
C ALA A 102 9.59 -3.14 -5.28
N VAL A 103 9.14 -2.92 -6.51
CA VAL A 103 8.43 -1.71 -6.91
C VAL A 103 7.21 -2.09 -7.74
N SER A 104 6.06 -1.53 -7.36
CA SER A 104 4.86 -1.48 -8.20
C SER A 104 4.60 -0.04 -8.61
N HIS A 105 4.36 0.15 -9.90
CA HIS A 105 3.98 1.40 -10.55
C HIS A 105 2.52 1.34 -11.02
N LEU A 106 1.75 2.31 -10.56
CA LEU A 106 0.34 2.51 -10.86
C LEU A 106 0.18 3.88 -11.55
N GLN A 107 -0.76 4.01 -12.48
CA GLN A 107 -1.10 5.26 -13.14
C GLN A 107 -2.61 5.46 -13.15
N ARG A 108 -3.07 6.71 -13.11
CA ARG A 108 -4.47 7.06 -13.36
C ARG A 108 -4.56 8.33 -14.22
N PRO A 109 -5.54 8.44 -15.12
CA PRO A 109 -5.78 9.69 -15.83
C PRO A 109 -6.44 10.72 -14.91
N VAL A 110 -6.07 11.98 -15.08
CA VAL A 110 -6.63 13.10 -14.33
C VAL A 110 -7.13 14.12 -15.34
N HIS A 111 -8.44 14.32 -15.37
CA HIS A 111 -9.08 15.22 -16.31
C HIS A 111 -9.27 16.58 -15.66
N SER A 112 -8.66 17.62 -16.23
CA SER A 112 -8.73 19.00 -15.76
C SER A 112 -10.04 19.72 -16.15
N LEU A 113 -10.99 19.01 -16.76
CA LEU A 113 -12.33 19.52 -17.05
C LEU A 113 -13.20 19.44 -15.78
N GLY A 114 -12.94 20.36 -14.84
CA GLY A 114 -13.69 20.48 -13.59
C GLY A 114 -12.84 20.97 -12.42
N SER A 115 -13.48 21.60 -11.42
CA SER A 115 -12.87 21.93 -10.13
C SER A 115 -13.71 21.27 -9.02
N PRO A 116 -13.22 20.23 -8.32
CA PRO A 116 -11.87 19.64 -8.44
C PRO A 116 -11.68 18.76 -9.70
N PRO A 117 -10.43 18.43 -10.07
CA PRO A 117 -10.12 17.53 -11.18
C PRO A 117 -10.78 16.17 -11.02
N ALA A 118 -11.30 15.59 -12.10
CA ALA A 118 -11.87 14.25 -12.08
C ALA A 118 -10.78 13.20 -12.31
N ALA A 119 -10.57 12.31 -11.33
CA ALA A 119 -9.65 11.19 -11.45
C ALA A 119 -10.36 9.97 -12.06
N GLY A 120 -9.72 9.35 -13.05
CA GLY A 120 -10.17 8.08 -13.62
C GLY A 120 -9.67 6.85 -12.83
N PRO A 121 -9.89 5.65 -13.37
CA PRO A 121 -9.47 4.41 -12.70
C PRO A 121 -7.95 4.32 -12.62
N ILE A 122 -7.47 3.64 -11.56
CA ILE A 122 -6.05 3.31 -11.40
C ILE A 122 -5.74 2.02 -12.18
N GLU A 123 -4.70 2.09 -12.98
CA GLU A 123 -4.16 1.03 -13.82
C GLU A 123 -2.75 0.61 -13.36
N LEU A 124 -2.46 -0.69 -13.43
CA LEU A 124 -1.14 -1.23 -13.12
C LEU A 124 -0.25 -1.24 -14.37
N LEU A 125 0.92 -0.61 -14.28
CA LEU A 125 1.94 -0.59 -15.32
C LEU A 125 3.08 -1.58 -15.07
N THR A 126 3.07 -2.25 -13.93
CA THR A 126 4.16 -3.13 -13.51
C THR A 126 4.04 -4.48 -14.19
N GLU A 127 5.11 -4.90 -14.84
CA GLU A 127 5.27 -6.26 -15.34
C GLU A 127 5.98 -7.16 -14.33
N PRO A 128 5.69 -8.48 -14.29
CA PRO A 128 6.38 -9.41 -13.41
C PRO A 128 7.80 -9.62 -13.93
N GLY A 129 8.82 -9.51 -13.07
CA GLY A 129 10.20 -9.59 -13.55
C GLY A 129 11.25 -9.14 -12.56
N ASP A 130 12.51 -9.18 -12.98
CA ASP A 130 13.64 -8.78 -12.15
C ASP A 130 13.71 -7.27 -11.92
N GLU A 131 13.16 -6.49 -12.84
CA GLU A 131 13.08 -5.04 -12.70
C GLU A 131 12.10 -4.63 -11.59
N SER A 132 10.87 -5.16 -11.62
CA SER A 132 9.88 -4.93 -10.55
C SER A 132 10.24 -5.67 -9.26
N ARG A 133 10.97 -6.79 -9.39
CA ARG A 133 11.25 -7.75 -8.30
C ARG A 133 9.98 -8.32 -7.66
N ILE A 134 8.89 -8.28 -8.41
CA ILE A 134 7.61 -8.91 -8.09
C ILE A 134 7.44 -10.06 -9.07
N ARG A 135 6.96 -11.19 -8.55
CA ARG A 135 6.58 -12.33 -9.38
C ARG A 135 5.10 -12.61 -9.19
N PHE A 136 4.37 -12.56 -10.29
CA PHE A 136 2.94 -12.84 -10.35
C PHE A 136 2.56 -13.44 -11.69
N SER A 137 1.45 -14.15 -11.72
CA SER A 137 0.87 -14.74 -12.93
C SER A 137 -0.61 -14.42 -13.01
N LYS A 138 -1.13 -14.22 -14.23
CA LYS A 138 -2.57 -14.01 -14.44
C LYS A 138 -3.35 -15.23 -13.97
N CYS A 139 -4.48 -14.98 -13.33
CA CYS A 139 -5.47 -16.01 -13.10
C CYS A 139 -6.21 -16.23 -14.41
N ASP A 140 -6.06 -17.41 -15.01
CA ASP A 140 -6.91 -17.78 -16.13
C ASP A 140 -8.36 -17.83 -15.64
N ALA A 141 -9.26 -17.14 -16.34
CA ALA A 141 -10.70 -17.17 -16.07
C ALA A 141 -11.31 -18.59 -16.17
N ALA A 142 -10.53 -19.59 -16.57
CA ALA A 142 -10.95 -20.97 -16.77
C ALA A 142 -11.01 -21.81 -15.49
N HIS A 143 -10.43 -21.38 -14.37
CA HIS A 143 -10.48 -22.15 -13.12
C HIS A 143 -10.70 -21.25 -11.92
N GLY A 144 -11.97 -20.93 -11.67
CA GLY A 144 -12.38 -20.50 -10.33
C GLY A 144 -12.06 -21.61 -9.35
N PHE A 145 -11.22 -21.35 -8.36
CA PHE A 145 -11.12 -22.19 -7.18
C PHE A 145 -10.77 -21.38 -5.92
N PHE A 146 -11.76 -21.45 -5.01
CA PHE A 146 -11.80 -21.32 -3.55
C PHE A 146 -11.40 -20.00 -2.89
#